data_AF-A0A0S8FE77-F1
#
_entry.id   AF-A0A0S8FE77-F1
#
_cell.length_a   1.000
_cell.length_b   1.000
_cell.length_c   1.000
_cell.angle_alpha   90.00
_cell.angle_beta   90.00
_cell.angle_gamma   90.00
#
_symmetry.space_group_name_H-M   'P 1'
#
loop_
_entity.id
_entity.type
_entity.pdbx_description
1 polymer ?
#
loop_
_entity_poly.entity_id
_entity_poly.type
_entity_poly.pdbx_seq_one_letter_code
_entity_poly.pdbx_strand_id
1 'polypeptide(L)'
;AQDADRWNRLHPVEEPRVSYLERCFEGCEGPFVAASDYMAIVAEQIRQWLPGRYVTLGTDGYGRSDGREALRAHFEVDRRHIAVAALKVLADEGTLDRGTVAKAIEQYRIDPEKPNPVTA
;
A
#
# COMPACT_ATOMS: atom_id res chain seq x y z
N ALA A 1 -17.73 -6.06 -0.71
CA ALA A 1 -16.90 -7.26 -0.56
C ALA A 1 -17.29 -8.03 0.70
N GLN A 2 -17.35 -7.36 1.85
CA GLN A 2 -17.89 -7.92 3.11
C GLN A 2 -19.26 -8.62 2.98
N ASP A 3 -20.18 -8.09 2.17
CA ASP A 3 -21.48 -8.74 1.93
C ASP A 3 -21.35 -10.09 1.24
N ALA A 4 -20.38 -10.23 0.33
CA ALA A 4 -20.06 -11.51 -0.32
C ALA A 4 -19.48 -12.48 0.70
N ASP A 5 -18.48 -12.08 1.50
CA ASP A 5 -17.90 -12.94 2.55
C ASP A 5 -18.94 -13.38 3.58
N ARG A 6 -19.79 -12.45 4.02
CA ARG A 6 -20.87 -12.76 4.95
C ARG A 6 -21.81 -13.79 4.33
N TRP A 7 -22.17 -13.62 3.06
CA TRP A 7 -23.02 -14.59 2.37
C TRP A 7 -22.31 -15.94 2.25
N ASN A 8 -21.07 -15.99 1.77
CA ASN A 8 -20.27 -17.21 1.61
C ASN A 8 -20.12 -17.97 2.93
N ARG A 9 -19.85 -17.27 4.04
CA ARG A 9 -19.78 -17.85 5.39
C ARG A 9 -21.11 -18.47 5.85
N LEU A 10 -22.23 -17.89 5.44
CA LEU A 10 -23.58 -18.34 5.82
C LEU A 10 -24.17 -19.36 4.85
N HIS A 11 -23.54 -19.61 3.71
CA HIS A 11 -24.01 -20.53 2.66
C HIS A 11 -22.85 -21.42 2.17
N PRO A 12 -22.30 -22.29 3.05
CA PRO A 12 -21.06 -23.02 2.76
C PRO A 12 -21.18 -24.12 1.70
N VAL A 13 -22.38 -24.45 1.27
CA VAL A 13 -22.66 -25.51 0.25
C VAL A 13 -23.03 -24.94 -1.12
N GLU A 14 -23.21 -23.62 -1.21
CA GLU A 14 -23.52 -22.93 -2.46
C GLU A 14 -22.24 -22.43 -3.14
N GLU A 15 -22.32 -22.12 -4.42
CA GLU A 15 -21.19 -21.51 -5.15
C GLU A 15 -20.81 -20.17 -4.50
N PRO A 16 -19.54 -19.96 -4.11
CA PRO A 16 -19.10 -18.73 -3.49
C PRO A 16 -19.34 -17.51 -4.39
N ARG A 17 -19.89 -16.44 -3.80
CA ARG A 17 -19.99 -15.15 -4.47
C ARG A 17 -18.62 -14.51 -4.58
N VAL A 18 -18.28 -14.07 -5.78
CA VAL A 18 -17.10 -13.24 -6.04
C VAL A 18 -17.47 -11.77 -5.79
N SER A 19 -16.71 -11.09 -4.95
CA SER A 19 -16.90 -9.68 -4.66
C SER A 19 -16.49 -8.77 -5.83
N TYR A 20 -16.89 -7.50 -5.78
CA TYR A 20 -16.43 -6.52 -6.77
C TYR A 20 -14.90 -6.35 -6.77
N LEU A 21 -14.26 -6.36 -5.60
CA LEU A 21 -12.81 -6.23 -5.48
C LEU A 21 -12.08 -7.43 -6.10
N GLU A 22 -12.51 -8.65 -5.78
CA GLU A 22 -11.93 -9.86 -6.38
C GLU A 22 -12.05 -9.85 -7.91
N ARG A 23 -13.19 -9.40 -8.45
CA ARG A 23 -13.34 -9.21 -9.92
C ARG A 23 -12.42 -8.15 -10.49
N CYS A 24 -12.19 -7.04 -9.77
CA CYS A 24 -11.30 -5.98 -10.23
C CYS A 24 -9.83 -6.42 -10.32
N PHE A 25 -9.42 -7.36 -9.47
CA PHE A 25 -8.04 -7.83 -9.38
C PHE A 25 -7.84 -9.25 -9.93
N GLU A 26 -8.85 -9.79 -10.62
CA GLU A 26 -8.78 -11.09 -11.26
C GLU A 26 -7.64 -11.10 -12.30
N GLY A 27 -6.71 -12.04 -12.16
CA GLY A 27 -5.53 -12.14 -13.02
C GLY A 27 -4.47 -11.06 -12.82
N CYS A 28 -4.62 -10.17 -11.83
CA CYS A 28 -3.55 -9.24 -11.45
C CYS A 28 -2.48 -9.94 -10.61
N GLU A 29 -1.22 -9.77 -11.00
CA GLU A 29 -0.06 -10.32 -10.30
C GLU A 29 0.91 -9.21 -9.89
N GLY A 30 1.76 -9.49 -8.90
CA GLY A 30 2.81 -8.61 -8.43
C GLY A 30 2.44 -7.75 -7.21
N PRO A 31 3.24 -6.71 -6.93
CA PRO A 31 3.08 -5.89 -5.73
C PRO A 31 1.87 -4.96 -5.85
N PHE A 32 1.03 -4.91 -4.82
CA PHE A 32 -0.07 -3.96 -4.73
C PHE A 32 0.35 -2.83 -3.78
N VAL A 33 0.36 -1.59 -4.28
CA VAL A 33 0.66 -0.40 -3.47
C VAL A 33 -0.48 0.60 -3.59
N ALA A 34 -1.07 0.99 -2.47
CA ALA A 34 -2.06 2.06 -2.40
C ALA A 34 -1.51 3.24 -1.62
N ALA A 35 -1.61 4.43 -2.19
CA ALA A 35 -1.31 5.69 -1.51
C ALA A 35 -2.55 6.57 -1.52
N SER A 36 -2.89 7.15 -0.36
CA SER A 36 -4.03 8.04 -0.23
C SER A 36 -3.68 9.28 0.58
N ASP A 37 -4.40 10.39 0.37
CA ASP A 37 -4.29 11.60 1.20
C ASP A 37 -5.03 11.44 2.56
N TYR A 38 -5.40 10.22 2.94
CA TYR A 38 -5.90 9.83 4.26
C TYR A 38 -4.90 8.89 4.96
N MET A 39 -5.13 8.65 6.24
CA MET A 39 -4.42 7.62 7.02
C MET A 39 -4.42 6.27 6.31
N ALA A 40 -3.35 5.49 6.48
CA ALA A 40 -3.15 4.20 5.83
C ALA A 40 -4.31 3.23 6.11
N ILE A 41 -4.95 3.37 7.28
CA ILE A 41 -6.11 2.55 7.68
C ILE A 41 -7.25 2.59 6.66
N VAL A 42 -7.43 3.67 5.91
CA VAL A 42 -8.48 3.78 4.88
C VAL A 42 -8.22 2.78 3.75
N ALA A 43 -7.00 2.72 3.25
CA ALA A 43 -6.59 1.74 2.24
C ALA A 43 -6.54 0.31 2.82
N GLU A 44 -6.14 0.16 4.07
CA GLU A 44 -6.11 -1.15 4.77
C GLU A 44 -7.46 -1.87 4.81
N GLN A 45 -8.58 -1.13 4.75
CA GLN A 45 -9.92 -1.71 4.80
C GLN A 45 -10.17 -2.80 3.76
N ILE A 46 -9.48 -2.74 2.62
CA ILE A 46 -9.67 -3.70 1.52
C ILE A 46 -8.69 -4.88 1.51
N ARG A 47 -7.67 -4.89 2.40
CA ARG A 47 -6.53 -5.82 2.36
C ARG A 47 -6.91 -7.28 2.13
N GLN A 48 -7.97 -7.76 2.79
CA GLN A 48 -8.36 -9.17 2.77
C GLN A 48 -8.79 -9.68 1.38
N TRP A 49 -9.16 -8.78 0.45
CA TRP A 49 -9.63 -9.15 -0.89
C TRP A 49 -8.57 -8.94 -1.99
N LEU A 50 -7.32 -8.59 -1.62
CA LEU A 50 -6.23 -8.44 -2.58
C LEU A 50 -5.46 -9.77 -2.72
N PRO A 51 -5.11 -10.20 -3.94
CA PRO A 51 -4.55 -11.53 -4.18
C PRO A 51 -3.06 -11.68 -3.83
N GLY A 52 -2.39 -10.60 -3.37
CA GLY A 52 -0.96 -10.59 -3.13
C GLY A 52 -0.51 -9.62 -2.03
N ARG A 53 0.80 -9.37 -1.98
CA ARG A 53 1.38 -8.48 -0.97
C ARG A 53 0.91 -7.05 -1.19
N TYR A 54 0.20 -6.52 -0.21
CA TYR A 54 -0.41 -5.20 -0.26
C TYR A 54 0.29 -4.24 0.72
N VAL A 55 0.76 -3.10 0.22
CA VAL A 55 1.37 -2.03 1.02
C VAL A 55 0.49 -0.79 0.92
N THR A 56 0.23 -0.18 2.07
CA THR A 56 -0.54 1.04 2.18
C THR A 56 0.36 2.18 2.64
N LEU A 57 0.24 3.32 1.97
CA LEU A 57 0.89 4.57 2.32
C LEU A 57 -0.22 5.58 2.62
N GLY A 58 -0.11 6.26 3.76
CA GLY A 58 -1.13 7.19 4.21
C GLY A 58 -0.54 8.36 4.98
N THR A 59 -1.38 9.37 5.16
CA THR A 59 -1.03 10.63 5.82
C THR A 59 -1.26 10.54 7.33
N ASP A 60 -0.79 9.46 7.95
CA ASP A 60 -0.88 9.27 9.40
C ASP A 60 -0.03 10.33 10.14
N GLY A 61 -0.59 10.93 11.20
CA GLY A 61 0.05 12.01 11.94
C GLY A 61 -0.71 13.34 11.85
N TYR A 62 -0.17 14.37 12.51
CA TYR A 62 -0.78 15.69 12.52
C TYR A 62 -0.41 16.51 11.29
N GLY A 63 -1.36 17.31 10.80
CA GLY A 63 -1.13 18.24 9.70
C GLY A 63 -0.15 19.35 10.09
N ARG A 64 0.58 19.84 9.09
CA ARG A 64 1.46 21.01 9.21
C ARG A 64 1.33 21.92 7.99
N SER A 65 1.72 23.17 8.13
CA SER A 65 1.68 24.17 7.05
C SER A 65 2.91 24.04 6.16
N ASP A 66 2.72 23.66 4.89
CA ASP A 66 3.79 23.62 3.87
C ASP A 66 3.16 23.51 2.45
N GLY A 67 4.00 23.51 1.41
CA GLY A 67 3.58 23.22 0.04
C GLY A 67 3.20 21.74 -0.16
N ARG A 68 2.32 21.47 -1.14
CA ARG A 68 1.82 20.09 -1.41
C ARG A 68 2.94 19.08 -1.66
N GLU A 69 3.98 19.46 -2.38
CA GLU A 69 5.12 18.58 -2.65
C GLU A 69 5.85 18.20 -1.36
N ALA A 70 6.14 19.20 -0.50
CA ALA A 70 6.79 18.98 0.77
C ALA A 70 5.93 18.15 1.73
N LEU A 71 4.62 18.38 1.78
CA LEU A 71 3.71 17.58 2.60
C LEU A 71 3.61 16.13 2.14
N ARG A 72 3.52 15.88 0.83
CA ARG A 72 3.47 14.50 0.31
C ARG A 72 4.77 13.75 0.51
N ALA A 73 5.90 14.44 0.49
CA ALA A 73 7.19 13.85 0.84
C ALA A 73 7.27 13.59 2.36
N HIS A 74 6.79 14.52 3.19
CA HIS A 74 6.76 14.38 4.64
C HIS A 74 5.94 13.18 5.08
N PHE A 75 4.70 13.06 4.60
CA PHE A 75 3.79 11.95 4.87
C PHE A 75 4.11 10.67 4.09
N GLU A 76 5.16 10.65 3.28
CA GLU A 76 5.62 9.45 2.58
C GLU A 76 4.60 8.88 1.57
N VAL A 77 3.77 9.73 0.97
CA VAL A 77 2.70 9.34 0.01
C VAL A 77 2.98 9.77 -1.43
N ASP A 78 4.14 10.36 -1.70
CA ASP A 78 4.50 10.78 -3.06
C ASP A 78 5.00 9.62 -3.95
N ARG A 79 5.20 9.92 -5.24
CA ARG A 79 5.65 8.95 -6.25
C ARG A 79 6.97 8.24 -5.89
N ARG A 80 7.84 8.87 -5.09
CA ARG A 80 9.15 8.31 -4.72
C ARG A 80 8.95 7.20 -3.69
N HIS A 81 8.12 7.46 -2.68
CA HIS A 81 7.78 6.48 -1.65
C HIS A 81 6.96 5.32 -2.23
N ILE A 82 6.04 5.58 -3.15
CA ILE A 82 5.30 4.54 -3.88
C ILE A 82 6.27 3.62 -4.63
N ALA A 83 7.26 4.18 -5.34
CA ALA A 83 8.26 3.39 -6.06
C ALA A 83 9.12 2.54 -5.12
N VAL A 84 9.62 3.10 -4.02
CA VAL A 84 10.41 2.35 -3.02
C VAL A 84 9.59 1.25 -2.37
N ALA A 85 8.31 1.49 -2.05
CA ALA A 85 7.41 0.48 -1.50
C ALA A 85 7.24 -0.71 -2.47
N ALA A 86 6.99 -0.44 -3.76
CA ALA A 86 6.87 -1.48 -4.78
C ALA A 86 8.17 -2.28 -4.95
N LEU A 87 9.32 -1.59 -5.05
CA LEU A 87 10.62 -2.24 -5.19
C LEU A 87 10.95 -3.10 -3.96
N LYS A 88 10.61 -2.63 -2.76
CA LYS A 88 10.83 -3.37 -1.51
C LYS A 88 10.01 -4.66 -1.47
N VAL A 89 8.76 -4.65 -1.92
CA VAL A 89 7.93 -5.86 -2.03
C VAL A 89 8.57 -6.86 -2.99
N LEU A 90 8.96 -6.41 -4.18
CA LEU A 90 9.65 -7.26 -5.17
C LEU A 90 10.96 -7.84 -4.61
N ALA A 91 11.71 -7.06 -3.82
CA ALA A 91 12.92 -7.53 -3.16
C ALA A 91 12.64 -8.59 -2.08
N ASP A 92 11.56 -8.43 -1.32
CA ASP A 92 11.16 -9.40 -0.29
C ASP A 92 10.57 -10.68 -0.88
N GLU A 93 10.09 -10.64 -2.12
CA GLU A 93 9.66 -11.80 -2.91
C GLU A 93 10.83 -12.46 -3.66
N GLY A 94 12.02 -11.85 -3.64
CA GLY A 94 13.22 -12.35 -4.33
C GLY A 94 13.25 -12.08 -5.83
N THR A 95 12.31 -11.30 -6.36
CA THR A 95 12.21 -10.92 -7.78
C THR A 95 13.31 -9.92 -8.19
N LEU A 96 13.84 -9.15 -7.23
CA LEU A 96 14.99 -8.26 -7.43
C LEU A 96 15.89 -8.21 -6.19
N ASP A 97 17.10 -7.67 -6.33
CA ASP A 97 18.06 -7.57 -5.23
C ASP A 97 17.76 -6.38 -4.30
N ARG A 98 18.07 -6.53 -3.00
CA ARG A 98 17.88 -5.47 -2.00
C ARG A 98 18.72 -4.21 -2.29
N GLY A 99 19.83 -4.35 -3.01
CA GLY A 99 20.67 -3.22 -3.43
C GLY A 99 19.97 -2.29 -4.41
N THR A 100 19.08 -2.79 -5.25
CA THR A 100 18.22 -1.96 -6.11
C THR A 100 17.30 -1.05 -5.28
N VAL A 101 16.75 -1.54 -4.16
CA VAL A 101 15.94 -0.72 -3.24
C VAL A 101 16.79 0.37 -2.59
N ALA A 102 18.00 0.01 -2.12
CA ALA A 102 18.92 0.97 -1.52
C ALA A 102 19.32 2.09 -2.50
N LYS A 103 19.62 1.74 -3.75
CA LYS A 103 19.90 2.71 -4.82
C LYS A 103 18.71 3.63 -5.08
N ALA A 104 17.49 3.12 -5.06
CA ALA A 104 16.29 3.94 -5.25
C ALA A 104 16.09 4.95 -4.12
N ILE A 105 16.30 4.56 -2.86
CA ILE A 105 16.23 5.44 -1.69
C ILE A 105 17.24 6.60 -1.84
N GLU A 106 18.49 6.29 -2.20
CA GLU A 106 19.53 7.28 -2.45
C GLU A 106 19.18 8.19 -3.64
N GLN A 107 18.81 7.61 -4.78
CA GLN A 107 18.45 8.34 -6.00
C GLN A 107 17.30 9.32 -5.78
N TYR A 108 16.30 8.92 -4.98
CA TYR A 108 15.14 9.74 -4.68
C TYR A 108 15.33 10.69 -3.50
N ARG A 109 16.50 10.63 -2.84
CA ARG A 109 16.85 11.45 -1.67
C ARG A 109 15.82 11.32 -0.55
N ILE A 110 15.37 10.09 -0.29
CA ILE A 110 14.53 9.78 0.85
C ILE A 110 15.44 9.62 2.06
N ASP A 111 15.13 10.34 3.14
CA ASP A 111 15.83 10.20 4.41
C ASP A 111 15.27 9.00 5.18
N PRO A 112 16.03 7.89 5.32
CA PRO A 112 15.54 6.71 6.02
C PRO A 112 15.51 6.90 7.55
N GLU A 113 16.19 7.91 8.08
CA GLU A 113 16.29 8.18 9.52
C GLU A 113 15.33 9.29 9.97
N LYS A 114 14.52 9.85 9.06
CA LYS A 114 13.54 10.88 9.43
C LYS A 114 12.51 10.30 10.42
N PRO A 115 12.03 11.09 11.39
CA PRO A 115 10.97 10.62 12.29
C PRO A 115 9.73 10.17 11.51
N ASN A 116 9.08 9.12 12.03
CA ASN A 116 7.78 8.69 11.51
C ASN A 116 6.79 9.85 11.60
N PRO A 117 6.01 10.17 10.55
CA PRO A 117 5.04 11.27 10.55
C PRO A 117 4.03 11.26 11.72
N VAL A 118 3.74 10.08 12.29
CA VAL A 118 2.89 9.93 13.49
C VAL A 118 3.51 10.56 14.75
N THR A 119 4.83 10.59 14.82
CA THR A 119 5.62 11.07 15.97
C THR A 119 6.38 12.38 15.71
N ALA A 120 6.25 12.92 14.49
CA ALA A 120 6.97 14.10 14.02
C ALA A 120 6.35 15.42 14.51
#